data_AF-A0A6I4YCR1-F1
#
_entry.id   AF-A0A6I4YCR1-F1
#
_cell.length_a   1.000
_cell.length_b   1.000
_cell.length_c   1.000
_cell.angle_alpha   90.00
_cell.angle_beta   90.00
_cell.angle_gamma   90.00
#
_symmetry.space_group_name_H-M   'P 1'
#
loop_
_entity.id
_entity.type
_entity.pdbx_description
1 polymer ?
#
loop_
_entity_poly.entity_id
_entity_poly.type
_entity_poly.pdbx_seq_one_letter_code
_entity_poly.pdbx_strand_id
1 'polypeptide(L)' 'MTALFWLMALLAAALAFGSVTLLTRDLPRVSIPGIVGEVLTFALLGALLLLDAPLVALLPALIAGLIGTAVGLYRLLNR' A
#
# COMPACT_ATOMS: atom_id res chain seq x y z
N MET A 1 -13.98 18.17 3.05
CA MET A 1 -13.97 16.68 2.96
C MET A 1 -12.91 16.17 1.99
N THR A 2 -12.74 16.79 0.81
CA THR A 2 -11.72 16.42 -0.20
C THR A 2 -10.28 16.34 0.34
N ALA A 3 -9.80 17.30 1.13
CA ALA A 3 -8.43 17.27 1.67
C ALA A 3 -8.16 16.07 2.59
N LEU A 4 -9.17 15.63 3.37
CA LEU A 4 -9.06 14.48 4.26
C LEU A 4 -8.96 13.17 3.46
N PHE A 5 -9.71 13.04 2.37
CA PHE A 5 -9.60 11.90 1.46
C PHE A 5 -8.21 11.81 0.80
N TRP A 6 -7.67 12.95 0.37
CA TRP A 6 -6.31 12.99 -0.18
C TRP A 6 -5.25 12.64 0.86
N LEU A 7 -5.41 13.08 2.11
CA LEU A 7 -4.50 12.72 3.20
C LEU A 7 -4.54 11.20 3.48
N MET A 8 -5.73 10.63 3.60
CA MET A 8 -5.92 9.19 3.79
C MET A 8 -5.37 8.39 2.61
N ALA A 9 -5.57 8.87 1.38
CA ALA A 9 -5.03 8.27 0.17
C ALA A 9 -3.50 8.24 0.16
N LEU A 10 -2.86 9.35 0.54
CA LEU A 10 -1.40 9.44 0.63
C LEU A 10 -0.86 8.55 1.75
N LEU A 11 -1.57 8.45 2.87
CA LEU A 11 -1.22 7.53 3.96
C LEU A 11 -1.33 6.07 3.50
N ALA A 12 -2.42 5.71 2.82
CA ALA A 12 -2.59 4.39 2.22
C ALA A 12 -1.50 4.09 1.18
N ALA A 13 -1.06 5.08 0.42
CA ALA A 13 0.05 4.94 -0.53
C ALA A 13 1.39 4.67 0.16
N ALA A 14 1.72 5.42 1.21
CA ALA A 14 2.93 5.19 1.98
C ALA A 14 2.92 3.80 2.64
N LEU A 15 1.77 3.38 3.19
CA LEU A 15 1.59 2.07 3.77
C LEU A 15 1.71 0.96 2.71
N ALA A 16 1.05 1.07 1.56
CA ALA A 16 1.09 0.08 0.48
C ALA A 16 2.51 -0.12 -0.07
N PHE A 17 3.27 0.96 -0.26
CA PHE A 17 4.65 0.84 -0.71
C PHE A 17 5.54 0.22 0.38
N GLY A 18 5.39 0.67 1.62
CA GLY A 18 6.15 0.17 2.76
C GLY A 18 5.88 -1.31 3.05
N SER A 19 4.62 -1.72 3.05
CA SER A 19 4.19 -3.10 3.32
C SER A 19 4.76 -4.07 2.29
N VAL A 20 4.61 -3.76 1.00
CA VAL A 20 5.09 -4.62 -0.09
C VAL A 20 6.62 -4.73 -0.08
N THR A 21 7.33 -3.63 0.19
CA THR A 21 8.80 -3.67 0.27
C THR A 21 9.29 -4.47 1.48
N LEU A 22 8.59 -4.44 2.61
CA LEU A 22 8.89 -5.28 3.77
C LEU A 22 8.53 -6.75 3.54
N LEU A 23 7.38 -7.04 2.93
CA LEU A 23 6.97 -8.39 2.55
C LEU A 23 7.99 -9.06 1.65
N THR A 24 8.47 -8.34 0.65
CA THR A 24 9.41 -8.88 -0.35
C THR A 24 10.84 -9.01 0.17
N ARG A 25 11.22 -8.25 1.21
CA ARG A 25 12.56 -8.29 1.82
C ARG A 25 12.87 -9.65 2.47
N ASP A 26 11.89 -10.24 3.13
CA ASP A 26 12.07 -11.42 3.98
C ASP A 26 11.72 -12.74 3.25
N LEU A 27 11.35 -12.69 1.97
CA LEU A 27 11.02 -13.88 1.19
C LEU A 27 12.18 -14.91 1.21
N PRO A 28 11.89 -16.21 1.44
CA PRO A 28 10.57 -16.85 1.45
C PRO A 28 9.80 -16.79 2.80
N ARG A 29 10.34 -16.13 3.83
CA ARG A 29 9.65 -15.97 5.12
C ARG A 29 8.63 -14.85 5.03
N VAL A 30 7.59 -14.97 5.85
CA VAL A 30 6.52 -13.98 5.93
C VAL A 30 6.95 -12.85 6.88
N SER A 31 6.97 -11.61 6.36
CA SER A 31 7.28 -10.43 7.16
C SER A 31 6.05 -9.97 7.94
N ILE A 32 6.05 -10.12 9.28
CA ILE A 32 4.97 -9.62 10.15
C ILE A 32 4.74 -8.11 9.96
N PRO A 33 5.78 -7.24 9.94
CA PRO A 33 5.60 -5.82 9.65
C PRO A 33 4.93 -5.55 8.30
N GLY A 34 5.28 -6.37 7.29
CA GLY A 34 4.68 -6.31 5.97
C GLY A 34 3.18 -6.65 5.98
N ILE A 35 2.77 -7.71 6.69
CA ILE A 35 1.35 -8.06 6.85
C ILE A 35 0.58 -6.94 7.55
N VAL A 36 1.12 -6.42 8.65
CA VAL A 36 0.46 -5.35 9.40
C VAL A 36 0.23 -4.13 8.51
N GLY A 37 1.24 -3.76 7.70
CA GLY A 37 1.12 -2.69 6.73
C GLY A 37 0.04 -2.94 5.66
N GLU A 38 -0.07 -4.16 5.13
CA GLU A 38 -1.14 -4.52 4.18
C GLU A 38 -2.53 -4.41 4.82
N VAL A 39 -2.72 -4.98 6.02
CA VAL A 39 -4.00 -4.92 6.72
C VAL A 39 -4.44 -3.48 6.98
N LEU A 40 -3.50 -2.63 7.40
CA LEU A 40 -3.76 -1.20 7.60
C LEU A 40 -4.08 -0.49 6.27
N THR A 41 -3.40 -0.84 5.19
CA THR A 41 -3.68 -0.31 3.84
C THR A 41 -5.11 -0.68 3.41
N PHE A 42 -5.50 -1.96 3.52
CA PHE A 42 -6.85 -2.42 3.20
C PHE A 42 -7.92 -1.76 4.07
N ALA A 43 -7.66 -1.59 5.36
CA ALA A 43 -8.58 -0.89 6.26
C ALA A 43 -8.78 0.58 5.84
N LEU A 44 -7.71 1.27 5.46
CA LEU A 44 -7.76 2.66 4.98
C LEU A 44 -8.50 2.79 3.64
N LEU A 45 -8.25 1.89 2.70
CA LEU A 45 -8.95 1.86 1.42
C LEU A 45 -10.43 1.52 1.60
N GLY A 46 -10.74 0.55 2.47
CA GLY A 46 -12.11 0.22 2.83
C GLY A 46 -12.84 1.40 3.48
N ALA A 47 -12.18 2.12 4.38
CA ALA A 47 -12.73 3.34 4.97
C ALA A 47 -12.98 4.45 3.93
N LEU A 48 -12.06 4.65 2.97
CA LEU A 48 -12.26 5.59 1.86
C LEU A 48 -13.48 5.23 1.02
N LEU A 49 -13.65 3.94 0.70
CA LEU A 49 -14.81 3.45 -0.06
C LEU A 49 -16.12 3.62 0.72
N LEU A 50 -16.14 3.31 2.02
CA LEU A 50 -17.33 3.47 2.87
C LEU A 50 -17.74 4.94 3.05
N LEU A 51 -16.81 5.88 2.87
CA LEU A 51 -17.05 7.32 2.94
C LEU A 51 -17.37 7.95 1.58
N ASP A 52 -17.67 7.13 0.56
CA ASP A 52 -17.92 7.56 -0.83
C ASP A 52 -16.80 8.47 -1.38
N ALA A 53 -15.55 8.18 -1.02
CA ALA A 53 -14.42 8.91 -1.55
C ALA A 53 -14.35 8.74 -3.08
N PRO A 54 -14.00 9.80 -3.84
CA PRO A 54 -13.92 9.70 -5.29
C PRO A 54 -12.84 8.69 -5.67
N LEU A 55 -13.10 7.84 -6.67
CA LEU A 55 -12.19 6.76 -7.10
C LEU A 55 -10.77 7.25 -7.40
N VAL A 56 -10.62 8.48 -7.87
CA VAL A 56 -9.32 9.13 -8.11
C VAL A 56 -8.45 9.20 -6.85
N ALA A 57 -9.06 9.28 -5.67
CA ALA A 57 -8.36 9.28 -4.38
C ALA A 57 -7.75 7.91 -4.06
N LEU A 58 -8.15 6.82 -4.72
CA LEU A 58 -7.55 5.49 -4.51
C LEU A 58 -6.30 5.29 -5.37
N LEU A 59 -6.15 6.06 -6.46
CA LEU A 59 -5.05 5.93 -7.40
C LEU A 59 -3.66 6.02 -6.75
N PRO A 60 -3.37 6.95 -5.81
CA PRO A 60 -2.06 7.02 -5.18
C PRO A 60 -1.67 5.70 -4.50
N ALA A 61 -2.61 5.06 -3.81
CA ALA A 61 -2.37 3.81 -3.10
C ALA A 61 -2.14 2.64 -4.06
N LEU A 62 -2.93 2.55 -5.12
CA LEU A 62 -2.75 1.54 -6.16
C LEU A 62 -1.41 1.67 -6.89
N ILE A 63 -1.05 2.90 -7.27
CA ILE A 63 0.24 3.18 -7.93
C ILE A 63 1.39 2.84 -6.99
N ALA A 64 1.31 3.25 -5.72
CA ALA A 64 2.35 2.95 -4.75
C ALA A 64 2.53 1.44 -4.50
N GLY A 65 1.44 0.68 -4.41
CA GLY A 65 1.48 -0.78 -4.31
C GLY A 65 2.09 -1.44 -5.56
N LEU A 66 1.73 -0.97 -6.76
CA LEU A 66 2.33 -1.43 -8.02
C LEU A 66 3.83 -1.18 -8.08
N ILE A 67 4.27 0.03 -7.73
CA ILE A 67 5.69 0.40 -7.68
C ILE A 67 6.42 -0.46 -6.64
N GLY A 68 5.85 -0.61 -5.44
CA GLY A 68 6.41 -1.45 -4.38
C GLY A 68 6.60 -2.89 -4.83
N THR A 69 5.62 -3.42 -5.57
CA THR A 69 5.67 -4.78 -6.12
C THR A 69 6.76 -4.91 -7.18
N ALA A 70 6.84 -3.97 -8.13
CA ALA A 70 7.86 -3.96 -9.16
C ALA A 70 9.27 -3.89 -8.56
N VAL A 71 9.47 -3.02 -7.55
CA VAL A 71 10.76 -2.89 -6.84
C VAL A 71 11.09 -4.16 -6.06
N GLY A 72 10.12 -4.73 -5.35
CA GLY A 72 10.30 -5.96 -4.58
C GLY A 72 10.66 -7.15 -5.48
N LEU A 73 9.96 -7.30 -6.60
CA LEU A 73 10.21 -8.35 -7.59
C LEU A 73 11.58 -8.17 -8.26
N TYR A 74 11.93 -6.95 -8.67
CA TYR A 74 13.25 -6.65 -9.24
C TYR A 74 14.39 -7.04 -8.29
N ARG A 75 14.24 -6.72 -6.99
CA ARG A 75 15.22 -7.12 -5.96
C ARG A 75 15.29 -8.63 -5.77
N LEU A 76 14.16 -9.32 -5.87
CA LEU A 76 14.11 -10.78 -5.72
C LEU A 76 14.79 -11.48 -6.92
N LEU A 77 14.54 -11.00 -8.14
CA LEU A 77 15.10 -11.58 -9.37
C LEU A 77 16.60 -11.29 -9.55
N ASN A 78 17.10 -10.19 -8.98
CA ASN A 78 18.51 -9.81 -9.05
C ASN A 78 19.32 -10.20 -7.80
N ARG A 79 18.80 -11.11 -6.96
CA ARG A 79 19.51 -11.75 -5.85
C ARG A 79 20.01 -13.13 -6.27
#